data_AF-A0A9W5YWT5-F1
#
_entry.id   AF-A0A9W5YWT5-F1
#
_cell.length_a   1.000
_cell.length_b   1.000
_cell.length_c   1.000
_cell.angle_alpha   90.00
_cell.angle_beta   90.00
_cell.angle_gamma   90.00
#
_symmetry.space_group_name_H-M   'P 1'
#
loop_
_entity.id
_entity.type
_entity.pdbx_description
1 polymer ?
#
loop_
_entity_poly.entity_id
_entity_poly.type
_entity_poly.pdbx_seq_one_letter_code
_entity_poly.pdbx_strand_id
1 'polypeptide(L)' 'MTRSRELARLIVKFTYTPEERQSKSWVRDWLAKNNFELQGRLCGVPAKNGRLLDVAYFVRNNIFALPYR' A
#
# COMPACT_ATOMS: atom_id res chain seq x y z
N MET A 1 -4.96 23.50 -24.83
CA MET A 1 -5.38 22.54 -23.78
C MET A 1 -4.34 22.52 -22.68
N THR A 2 -4.62 23.18 -21.56
CA THR A 2 -3.70 23.28 -20.42
C THR A 2 -3.91 22.05 -19.52
N ARG A 3 -2.89 21.20 -19.36
CA ARG A 3 -2.94 20.04 -18.47
C ARG A 3 -2.83 20.52 -17.02
N SER A 4 -3.83 20.23 -16.19
CA SER A 4 -3.71 20.42 -14.72
C SER A 4 -2.91 19.26 -14.14
N ARG A 5 -1.98 19.55 -13.23
CA ARG A 5 -1.23 18.54 -12.47
C ARG A 5 -1.86 18.44 -11.09
N GLU A 6 -2.54 17.34 -10.82
CA GLU A 6 -3.15 17.10 -9.51
C GLU A 6 -2.22 16.24 -8.66
N LEU A 7 -2.00 16.68 -7.42
CA LEU A 7 -1.36 15.87 -6.39
C LEU A 7 -2.34 14.79 -5.94
N ALA A 8 -1.96 13.53 -6.14
CA ALA A 8 -2.74 12.40 -5.68
C ALA A 8 -1.87 11.44 -4.87
N ARG A 9 -2.51 10.63 -4.04
CA ARG A 9 -1.84 9.61 -3.24
C ARG A 9 -2.33 8.23 -3.65
N LEU A 10 -1.40 7.37 -4.04
CA LEU A 10 -1.66 5.95 -4.20
C LEU A 10 -1.52 5.29 -2.83
N ILE A 11 -2.54 4.57 -2.41
CA ILE A 11 -2.56 3.83 -1.14
C ILE A 11 -2.68 2.34 -1.47
N VAL A 12 -1.70 1.56 -1.03
CA VAL A 12 -1.71 0.10 -1.13
C VAL A 12 -1.88 -0.48 0.27
N LYS A 13 -2.95 -1.25 0.45
CA LYS A 13 -3.19 -2.04 1.67
C LYS A 13 -2.72 -3.46 1.42
N PHE A 14 -1.75 -3.91 2.20
CA PHE A 14 -1.21 -5.26 2.12
C PHE A 14 -1.55 -6.06 3.37
N THR A 15 -2.29 -7.16 3.20
CA THR A 15 -2.77 -8.00 4.32
C THR A 15 -2.18 -9.39 4.22
N TYR A 16 -1.66 -9.90 5.33
CA TYR A 16 -0.98 -11.21 5.41
C TYR A 16 -1.14 -11.82 6.81
N THR A 17 -1.04 -13.14 6.92
CA THR A 17 -0.93 -13.78 8.24
C THR A 17 0.51 -13.61 8.77
N PRO A 18 0.74 -13.66 10.10
CA PRO A 18 2.09 -13.58 10.66
C PRO A 18 3.06 -14.61 10.07
N GLU A 19 2.58 -15.81 9.76
CA GLU A 19 3.34 -16.91 9.15
C GLU A 19 3.79 -16.58 7.72
N GLU A 20 2.95 -15.86 6.96
CA GLU A 20 3.23 -15.46 5.59
C GLU A 20 4.17 -14.25 5.50
N ARG A 21 4.53 -13.62 6.63
CA ARG A 21 5.33 -12.39 6.64
C ARG A 21 6.66 -12.56 5.90
N GLN A 22 7.30 -13.72 6.04
CA GLN A 22 8.58 -13.99 5.39
C GLN A 22 8.41 -14.43 3.93
N SER A 23 7.43 -15.29 3.62
CA SER A 23 7.17 -15.72 2.24
C SER A 23 6.67 -14.58 1.34
N LYS A 24 6.05 -13.55 1.93
CA LYS A 24 5.55 -12.36 1.24
C LYS A 24 6.44 -11.11 1.39
N SER A 25 7.66 -11.25 1.92
CA SER A 25 8.59 -10.12 2.08
C SER A 25 8.86 -9.41 0.75
N TRP A 26 8.92 -10.16 -0.35
CA TRP A 26 9.15 -9.64 -1.70
C TRP A 26 8.13 -8.58 -2.12
N VAL A 27 6.89 -8.61 -1.62
CA VAL A 27 5.88 -7.59 -1.92
C VAL A 27 6.30 -6.24 -1.33
N ARG A 28 6.87 -6.26 -0.12
CA ARG A 28 7.38 -5.06 0.54
C ARG A 28 8.59 -4.51 -0.21
N ASP A 29 9.49 -5.39 -0.64
CA ASP A 29 10.67 -5.01 -1.42
C ASP A 29 10.27 -4.43 -2.77
N TRP A 30 9.29 -5.02 -3.44
CA TRP A 30 8.74 -4.51 -4.69
C TRP A 30 8.08 -3.14 -4.51
N LEU A 31 7.31 -2.94 -3.43
CA LEU A 31 6.70 -1.64 -3.12
C LEU A 31 7.76 -0.58 -2.84
N ALA A 32 8.79 -0.91 -2.05
CA ALA A 32 9.90 0.00 -1.76
C ALA A 32 10.64 0.42 -3.04
N LYS A 33 10.93 -0.53 -3.95
CA LYS A 33 11.53 -0.24 -5.28
C LYS A 33 10.67 0.69 -6.14
N ASN A 34 9.36 0.73 -5.90
CA ASN A 34 8.41 1.57 -6.63
C ASN A 34 8.07 2.88 -5.91
N ASN A 35 8.91 3.33 -4.96
CA ASN A 35 8.75 4.56 -4.18
C ASN A 35 7.47 4.60 -3.33
N PHE A 36 7.02 3.44 -2.86
CA PHE A 36 6.01 3.39 -1.82
C PHE A 36 6.66 3.40 -0.44
N GLU A 37 6.19 4.28 0.42
CA GLU A 37 6.62 4.39 1.80
C GLU A 37 5.64 3.67 2.73
N LEU A 38 6.17 2.94 3.71
CA LEU A 38 5.34 2.34 4.76
C LEU A 38 4.85 3.44 5.71
N GLN A 39 3.55 3.67 5.76
CA GLN A 39 2.92 4.69 6.62
C GLN A 39 2.40 4.11 7.95
N GLY A 40 2.16 2.80 8.00
CA GLY A 40 1.70 2.18 9.23
C GLY A 40 1.47 0.69 9.09
N ARG A 41 1.44 0.00 10.23
CA ARG A 41 1.12 -1.42 10.33
C ARG A 41 0.22 -1.67 11.51
N LEU A 42 -0.90 -2.36 11.27
CA LEU A 42 -1.74 -2.95 12.30
C LEU A 42 -1.37 -4.43 12.41
N CYS A 43 -1.04 -4.88 13.60
CA CYS A 43 -0.71 -6.28 13.85
C CYS A 43 -1.86 -6.98 14.55
N GLY A 44 -2.09 -8.26 14.24
CA GLY A 44 -3.05 -9.08 14.97
C GLY A 44 -4.50 -8.61 14.83
N VAL A 45 -4.88 -8.06 13.68
CA VAL A 45 -6.26 -7.66 13.39
C VAL A 45 -7.13 -8.93 13.25
N PRO A 46 -8.19 -9.09 14.04
CA PRO A 46 -9.05 -10.24 13.94
C PRO A 46 -9.85 -10.22 12.62
N ALA A 47 -9.66 -11.25 11.81
CA ALA A 47 -10.48 -11.48 10.63
C ALA A 47 -11.73 -12.29 10.97
N LYS A 48 -12.77 -12.20 10.13
CA LYS A 48 -14.05 -12.89 10.34
C LYS A 48 -13.94 -14.43 10.46
N ASN A 49 -12.83 -15.01 10.00
CA ASN A 49 -12.55 -16.45 10.06
C ASN A 49 -11.73 -16.86 11.30
N GLY A 50 -11.62 -15.99 12.31
CA GLY A 50 -10.87 -16.27 13.55
C GLY A 50 -9.35 -16.17 13.40
N ARG A 51 -8.82 -15.85 12.21
CA ARG A 51 -7.38 -15.65 12.01
C ARG A 51 -6.97 -14.23 12.40
N LEU A 52 -5.75 -14.11 12.92
CA LEU A 52 -5.10 -12.84 13.17
C LEU A 52 -4.31 -12.44 11.92
N LEU A 53 -4.57 -11.23 11.41
CA LEU A 53 -3.92 -10.70 10.22
C LEU A 53 -3.10 -9.45 10.55
N ASP A 54 -1.96 -9.34 9.90
CA ASP A 54 -1.21 -8.11 9.85
C ASP A 54 -1.61 -7.32 8.60
N VAL A 55 -1.77 -6.02 8.75
CA VAL A 55 -2.13 -5.08 7.69
C VAL A 55 -1.08 -4.00 7.63
N ALA A 56 -0.39 -3.87 6.51
CA ALA A 56 0.55 -2.79 6.23
C ALA A 56 -0.03 -1.81 5.20
N TYR A 57 0.14 -0.52 5.47
CA TYR A 57 -0.30 0.58 4.59
C TYR A 57 0.90 1.24 3.94
N PHE A 58 0.91 1.23 2.62
CA PHE A 58 1.96 1.81 1.82
C PHE A 58 1.40 2.98 1.01
N VAL A 59 2.12 4.09 0.98
CA VAL A 59 1.68 5.30 0.27
C VAL A 59 2.76 5.78 -0.68
N ARG A 60 2.33 6.19 -1.87
CA ARG A 60 3.17 6.90 -2.83
C ARG A 60 2.46 8.17 -3.25
N ASN A 61 3.11 9.31 -3.06
CA ASN A 61 2.67 10.57 -3.65
C ASN A 61 2.97 10.53 -5.15
N ASN A 62 1.97 10.86 -5.97
CA ASN A 62 2.11 10.88 -7.41
C ASN A 62 1.46 12.14 -7.98
N ILE A 63 1.98 12.62 -9.10
CA ILE A 63 1.40 13.73 -9.84
C ILE A 63 0.74 13.12 -11.07
N PHE A 64 -0.60 13.08 -11.09
CA PHE A 64 -1.31 12.66 -12.29
C PHE A 64 -1.56 13.88 -13.16
N ALA A 65 -1.22 13.75 -14.45
CA ALA A 65 -1.75 14.64 -15.47
C ALA A 65 -3.14 14.12 -15.84
N LEU A 66 -4.18 14.70 -15.26
CA LEU A 66 -5.54 14.34 -15.64
C LEU A 66 -5.93 15.09 -16.92
N PRO A 67 -6.55 14.42 -17.91
CA PRO A 67 -7.16 15.12 -19.03
C PRO A 67 -8.33 15.97 -18.49
N TYR A 68 -8.38 17.23 -18.91
CA TYR A 68 -9.47 18.14 -18.61
C TYR A 68 -10.80 17.52 -19.07
N ARG A 69 -11.79 17.42 -18.17
CA ARG A 69 -13.14 16.92 -18.48
C ARG A 69 -14.02 18.04 -18.99
#